data_AF-A0AAD0UDU3-F1
#
_entry.id   AF-A0AAD0UDU3-F1
#
_cell.length_a   1.000
_cell.length_b   1.000
_cell.length_c   1.000
_cell.angle_alpha   90.00
_cell.angle_beta   90.00
_cell.angle_gamma   90.00
#
_symmetry.space_group_name_H-M   'P 1'
#
loop_
_entity.id
_entity.type
_entity.pdbx_description
1 polymer ?
#
loop_
_entity_poly.entity_id
_entity_poly.type
_entity_poly.pdbx_seq_one_letter_code
_entity_poly.pdbx_strand_id
1 'polypeptide(L)'
;MAGTKHRKQLEALHTERAPMPPNLKKSKTGIYTYRKVLPADVRHVFENKSEIKRSLGDNREQAMLAYHRIEAEIGQKIESARQQAESEKNFEAHLQKPRSQRQPVRIKGDTPNLGASIAKWTMDAMAAEMQARREGTFDDYEDVNKQIETNVPIINKALATGKVKPWRSQIELWLAGKGYYLDATEAQVQTLTIEYLRLLKKAYEVLALRQQGEDVEFEVILPEGPLLRPVWEPKEVYVAPLSSQPRSPKLSDVIPLYEKHLSIVQRKTRTTRLSWWRRLVDFCDDKPIQEVTKTDIYAFFETRLKASGDDNWTMDTNSKVKREFIFVFSLADAHGITNENPASALRAMPQISAEDEKKRRKPRYPFTDEKLNTIFASEWYDPDSEKMRGRMKWDLAARYWIPLICLHHGLRVREATQIGILTFLFVQQQTR
;
A
#
# COMPACT_ATOMS: atom_id res chain seq x y z
N MET A 1 14.72 -9.24 53.99
CA MET A 1 13.88 -10.35 53.49
C MET A 1 12.84 -9.95 52.43
N ALA A 2 13.02 -8.82 51.71
CA ALA A 2 12.08 -8.37 50.66
C ALA A 2 12.50 -8.73 49.22
N GLY A 3 13.78 -9.09 48.99
CA GLY A 3 14.29 -9.40 47.64
C GLY A 3 13.91 -10.79 47.11
N THR A 4 13.58 -11.75 47.99
CA THR A 4 13.31 -13.14 47.59
C THR A 4 11.88 -13.35 47.07
N LYS A 5 10.92 -12.51 47.48
CA LYS A 5 9.53 -12.56 46.99
C LYS A 5 9.38 -11.98 45.58
N HIS A 6 10.13 -10.93 45.25
CA HIS A 6 10.05 -10.30 43.93
C HIS A 6 10.71 -11.14 42.83
N ARG A 7 11.79 -11.89 43.17
CA ARG A 7 12.44 -12.83 42.25
C ARG A 7 11.56 -14.04 41.93
N LYS A 8 10.81 -14.57 42.92
CA LYS A 8 9.82 -15.64 42.69
C LYS A 8 8.59 -15.17 41.87
N GLN A 9 8.19 -13.90 41.98
CA GLN A 9 7.11 -13.34 41.15
C GLN A 9 7.55 -13.11 39.69
N LEU A 10 8.80 -12.71 39.45
CA LEU A 10 9.36 -12.59 38.10
C LEU A 10 9.62 -13.95 37.44
N GLU A 11 10.03 -14.97 38.20
CA GLU A 11 10.13 -16.36 37.71
C GLU A 11 8.75 -16.98 37.41
N ALA A 12 7.71 -16.62 38.17
CA ALA A 12 6.34 -17.06 37.89
C ALA A 12 5.73 -16.44 36.62
N LEU A 13 6.17 -15.24 36.22
CA LEU A 13 5.74 -14.56 34.99
C LEU A 13 6.39 -15.11 33.70
N HIS A 14 7.40 -15.98 33.79
CA HIS A 14 8.08 -16.58 32.63
C HIS A 14 7.65 -18.02 32.30
N THR A 15 6.54 -18.52 32.90
CA THR A 15 6.08 -19.90 32.68
C THR A 15 4.70 -20.00 32.04
N GLU A 16 4.19 -18.98 31.36
CA GLU A 16 3.12 -19.17 30.38
C GLU A 16 3.73 -19.51 29.03
N ARG A 17 4.08 -20.79 28.88
CA ARG A 17 4.57 -21.34 27.60
C ARG A 17 3.47 -21.18 26.55
N ALA A 18 3.78 -20.49 25.45
CA ALA A 18 2.86 -20.29 24.33
C ALA A 18 2.15 -21.61 23.92
N PRO A 19 0.85 -21.58 23.58
CA PRO A 19 0.10 -22.78 23.21
C PRO A 19 0.72 -23.46 21.98
N MET A 20 0.66 -24.80 21.93
CA MET A 20 1.14 -25.57 20.77
C MET A 20 0.24 -25.31 19.55
N PRO A 21 0.82 -25.08 18.36
CA PRO A 21 0.05 -24.92 17.12
C PRO A 21 -0.82 -26.15 16.77
N PRO A 22 -1.91 -25.99 16.00
CA PRO A 22 -2.92 -27.03 15.79
C PRO A 22 -2.39 -28.30 15.10
N ASN A 23 -1.42 -28.19 14.17
CA ASN A 23 -0.85 -29.33 13.47
C ASN A 23 0.43 -29.88 14.14
N LEU A 24 0.80 -29.37 15.32
CA LEU A 24 1.95 -29.85 16.10
C LEU A 24 1.47 -30.75 17.26
N LYS A 25 1.94 -32.00 17.27
CA LYS A 25 1.59 -32.98 18.32
C LYS A 25 2.83 -33.51 19.01
N LYS A 26 2.79 -33.59 20.33
CA LYS A 26 3.83 -34.27 21.13
C LYS A 26 3.40 -35.70 21.43
N SER A 27 4.23 -36.67 21.10
CA SER A 27 4.00 -38.08 21.43
C SER A 27 4.22 -38.35 22.92
N LYS A 28 3.73 -39.50 23.39
CA LYS A 28 4.01 -40.00 24.76
C LYS A 28 5.52 -40.21 25.01
N THR A 29 6.29 -40.45 23.95
CA THR A 29 7.76 -40.64 23.99
C THR A 29 8.55 -39.33 23.96
N GLY A 30 7.88 -38.17 23.94
CA GLY A 30 8.53 -36.86 23.97
C GLY A 30 8.86 -36.26 22.60
N ILE A 31 8.62 -36.99 21.51
CA ILE A 31 8.90 -36.57 20.13
C ILE A 31 7.76 -35.68 19.61
N TYR A 32 8.11 -34.55 19.02
CA TYR A 32 7.22 -33.66 18.31
C TYR A 32 7.00 -34.14 16.88
N THR A 33 5.75 -34.09 16.43
CA THR A 33 5.33 -34.54 15.10
C THR A 33 4.40 -33.52 14.47
N TYR A 34 4.65 -33.23 13.20
CA TYR A 34 3.73 -32.48 12.35
C TYR A 34 2.67 -33.43 11.79
N ARG A 35 1.39 -33.05 11.87
CA ARG A 35 0.30 -33.80 11.26
C ARG A 35 -0.75 -32.85 10.69
N LYS A 36 -0.84 -32.77 9.36
CA LYS A 36 -1.87 -32.01 8.64
C LYS A 36 -2.71 -32.92 7.78
N VAL A 37 -4.03 -32.82 7.92
CA VAL A 37 -4.99 -33.52 7.06
C VAL A 37 -5.08 -32.76 5.73
N LEU A 38 -4.93 -33.50 4.62
CA LEU A 38 -5.01 -32.93 3.29
C LEU A 38 -6.48 -32.81 2.84
N PRO A 39 -6.92 -31.62 2.37
CA PRO A 39 -8.22 -31.45 1.76
C PRO A 39 -8.45 -32.44 0.61
N ALA A 40 -9.68 -32.95 0.48
CA ALA A 40 -9.99 -34.02 -0.48
C ALA A 40 -9.70 -33.61 -1.95
N ASP A 41 -9.92 -32.33 -2.26
CA ASP A 41 -9.73 -31.69 -3.56
C ASP A 41 -8.27 -31.73 -4.05
N VAL A 42 -7.28 -31.74 -3.17
CA VAL A 42 -5.85 -31.66 -3.56
C VAL A 42 -5.08 -32.97 -3.35
N ARG A 43 -5.72 -34.05 -2.90
CA ARG A 43 -5.00 -35.30 -2.56
C ARG A 43 -4.27 -35.92 -3.74
N HIS A 44 -4.77 -35.73 -4.97
CA HIS A 44 -4.15 -36.23 -6.19
C HIS A 44 -2.73 -35.70 -6.40
N VAL A 45 -2.43 -34.47 -5.96
CA VAL A 45 -1.08 -33.87 -6.01
C VAL A 45 -0.13 -34.48 -4.97
N PHE A 46 -0.67 -35.06 -3.90
CA PHE A 46 0.10 -35.65 -2.81
C PHE A 46 0.06 -37.19 -2.81
N GLU A 47 0.13 -37.82 -3.98
CA GLU A 47 0.07 -39.29 -4.13
C GLU A 47 -1.17 -39.92 -3.46
N ASN A 48 -2.30 -39.21 -3.47
CA ASN A 48 -3.55 -39.60 -2.80
C ASN A 48 -3.46 -39.79 -1.27
N LYS A 49 -2.43 -39.22 -0.62
CA LYS A 49 -2.30 -39.23 0.84
C LYS A 49 -3.42 -38.40 1.47
N SER A 50 -4.03 -38.93 2.54
CA SER A 50 -5.06 -38.22 3.31
C SER A 50 -4.48 -37.29 4.36
N GLU A 51 -3.22 -37.49 4.75
CA GLU A 51 -2.52 -36.69 5.74
C GLU A 51 -1.00 -36.71 5.50
N ILE A 52 -0.34 -35.61 5.86
CA ILE A 52 1.12 -35.52 5.91
C ILE A 52 1.55 -35.64 7.36
N LYS A 53 2.44 -36.60 7.64
CA LYS A 53 3.09 -36.80 8.94
C LYS A 53 4.59 -36.63 8.81
N ARG A 54 5.20 -35.78 9.64
CA ARG A 54 6.66 -35.66 9.76
C ARG A 54 7.10 -35.63 11.22
N SER A 55 8.21 -36.29 11.54
CA SER A 55 8.86 -36.19 12.85
C SER A 55 9.69 -34.90 12.91
N LEU A 56 9.61 -34.16 14.01
CA LEU A 56 10.28 -32.87 14.22
C LEU A 56 11.31 -32.91 15.36
N GLY A 57 11.62 -34.11 15.87
CA GLY A 57 12.58 -34.32 16.97
C GLY A 57 11.96 -34.13 18.36
N ASP A 58 12.79 -34.17 19.39
CA ASP A 58 12.42 -34.09 20.81
C ASP A 58 12.57 -32.68 21.41
N ASN A 59 13.26 -31.77 20.71
CA ASN A 59 13.43 -30.38 21.10
C ASN A 59 12.24 -29.51 20.64
N ARG A 60 11.56 -28.88 21.60
CA ARG A 60 10.38 -28.04 21.37
C ARG A 60 10.66 -26.82 20.47
N GLU A 61 11.75 -26.11 20.70
CA GLU A 61 12.03 -24.85 19.97
C GLU A 61 12.35 -25.14 18.51
N GLN A 62 13.17 -26.16 18.27
CA GLN A 62 13.48 -26.63 16.93
C GLN A 62 12.23 -27.16 16.23
N ALA A 63 11.37 -27.89 16.95
CA ALA A 63 10.10 -28.37 16.41
C ALA A 63 9.14 -27.24 16.05
N MET A 64 9.11 -26.14 16.82
CA MET A 64 8.29 -24.96 16.49
C MET A 64 8.77 -24.25 15.23
N LEU A 65 10.09 -24.07 15.06
CA LEU A 65 10.65 -23.49 13.85
C LEU A 65 10.41 -24.38 12.62
N ALA A 66 10.66 -25.68 12.76
CA ALA A 66 10.40 -26.66 11.71
C ALA A 66 8.90 -26.73 11.35
N TYR A 67 8.01 -26.61 12.35
CA TYR A 67 6.57 -26.52 12.14
C TYR A 67 6.19 -25.37 11.21
N HIS A 68 6.66 -24.15 11.48
CA HIS A 68 6.28 -22.98 10.68
C HIS A 68 6.77 -23.10 9.24
N ARG A 69 7.99 -23.62 9.04
CA ARG A 69 8.54 -23.88 7.70
C ARG A 69 7.70 -24.91 6.93
N ILE A 70 7.40 -26.04 7.56
CA ILE A 70 6.65 -27.14 6.93
C ILE A 70 5.19 -26.72 6.67
N GLU A 71 4.57 -25.98 7.59
CA GLU A 71 3.21 -25.46 7.43
C GLU A 71 3.12 -24.48 6.25
N ALA A 72 4.11 -23.60 6.09
CA ALA A 72 4.20 -22.69 4.95
C ALA A 72 4.41 -23.44 3.63
N GLU A 73 5.34 -24.39 3.58
CA GLU A 73 5.60 -25.20 2.38
C GLU A 73 4.35 -25.98 1.94
N ILE A 74 3.71 -26.69 2.87
CA ILE A 74 2.51 -27.47 2.58
C ILE A 74 1.34 -26.56 2.23
N GLY A 75 1.21 -25.42 2.91
CA GLY A 75 0.20 -24.41 2.57
C GLY A 75 0.36 -23.90 1.14
N GLN A 76 1.57 -23.56 0.74
CA GLN A 76 1.89 -23.11 -0.61
C GLN A 76 1.59 -24.19 -1.66
N LYS A 77 1.97 -25.46 -1.40
CA LYS A 77 1.68 -26.58 -2.29
C LYS A 77 0.18 -26.87 -2.45
N ILE A 78 -0.60 -26.75 -1.38
CA ILE A 78 -2.07 -26.91 -1.44
C ILE A 78 -2.68 -25.79 -2.28
N GLU A 79 -2.25 -24.55 -2.07
CA GLU A 79 -2.79 -23.40 -2.77
C GLU A 79 -2.43 -23.43 -4.27
N SER A 80 -1.17 -23.75 -4.60
CA SER A 80 -0.74 -23.90 -5.99
C SER A 80 -1.50 -25.02 -6.71
N ALA A 81 -1.74 -26.15 -6.04
CA ALA A 81 -2.53 -27.25 -6.58
C ALA A 81 -3.96 -26.82 -6.90
N ARG A 82 -4.58 -26.01 -6.05
CA ARG A 82 -5.92 -25.47 -6.29
C ARG A 82 -5.95 -24.50 -7.47
N GLN A 83 -5.00 -23.57 -7.51
CA GLN A 83 -4.90 -22.60 -8.59
C GLN A 83 -4.66 -23.29 -9.94
N GLN A 84 -3.83 -24.34 -9.96
CA GLN A 84 -3.61 -25.12 -11.17
C GLN A 84 -4.88 -25.87 -11.61
N ALA A 85 -5.53 -26.59 -10.69
CA ALA A 85 -6.77 -27.32 -11.00
C ALA A 85 -7.90 -26.38 -11.45
N GLU A 86 -8.00 -25.19 -10.86
CA GLU A 86 -8.95 -24.17 -11.26
C GLU A 86 -8.61 -23.58 -12.64
N SER A 87 -7.34 -23.28 -12.90
CA SER A 87 -6.86 -22.80 -14.20
C SER A 87 -7.13 -23.83 -15.31
N GLU A 88 -6.83 -25.11 -15.07
CA GLU A 88 -7.11 -26.22 -16.00
C GLU A 88 -8.61 -26.36 -16.26
N LYS A 89 -9.43 -26.35 -15.21
CA LYS A 89 -10.89 -26.38 -15.33
C LYS A 89 -11.42 -25.19 -16.14
N ASN A 90 -10.89 -24.00 -15.92
CA ASN A 90 -11.28 -22.78 -16.63
C ASN A 90 -10.86 -22.83 -18.10
N PHE A 91 -9.67 -23.37 -18.38
CA PHE A 91 -9.19 -23.60 -19.72
C PHE A 91 -10.06 -24.61 -20.47
N GLU A 92 -10.37 -25.76 -19.87
CA GLU A 92 -11.28 -26.76 -20.44
C GLU A 92 -12.67 -26.16 -20.68
N ALA A 93 -13.23 -25.45 -19.70
CA ALA A 93 -14.51 -24.77 -19.85
C ALA A 93 -14.49 -23.74 -20.98
N HIS A 94 -13.37 -23.05 -21.19
CA HIS A 94 -13.18 -22.14 -22.33
C HIS A 94 -13.14 -22.90 -23.66
N LEU A 95 -12.45 -24.05 -23.74
CA LEU A 95 -12.40 -24.88 -24.95
C LEU A 95 -13.78 -25.42 -25.36
N GLN A 96 -14.66 -25.69 -24.40
CA GLN A 96 -16.03 -26.13 -24.65
C GLN A 96 -16.95 -25.02 -25.19
N LYS A 97 -16.54 -23.75 -25.14
CA LYS A 97 -17.35 -22.64 -25.68
C LYS A 97 -17.45 -22.71 -27.21
N PRO A 98 -18.55 -22.23 -27.82
CA PRO A 98 -18.65 -22.09 -29.27
C PRO A 98 -17.47 -21.28 -29.85
N ARG A 99 -17.03 -21.63 -31.07
CA ARG A 99 -15.87 -20.97 -31.71
C ARG A 99 -16.02 -19.43 -31.80
N SER A 100 -17.25 -18.93 -31.93
CA SER A 100 -17.56 -17.49 -31.90
C SER A 100 -17.25 -16.82 -30.56
N GLN A 101 -17.31 -17.55 -29.45
CA GLN A 101 -16.99 -17.08 -28.09
C GLN A 101 -15.54 -17.33 -27.68
N ARG A 102 -14.79 -18.14 -28.46
CA ARG A 102 -13.35 -18.39 -28.31
C ARG A 102 -12.48 -17.48 -29.19
N GLN A 103 -13.08 -16.45 -29.80
CA GLN A 103 -12.30 -15.54 -30.63
C GLN A 103 -11.23 -14.85 -29.79
N PRO A 104 -9.98 -14.77 -30.28
CA PRO A 104 -8.91 -14.15 -29.53
C PRO A 104 -9.22 -12.68 -29.28
N VAL A 105 -8.93 -12.22 -28.07
CA VAL A 105 -9.14 -10.82 -27.68
C VAL A 105 -8.05 -9.98 -28.32
N ARG A 106 -8.45 -8.99 -29.12
CA ARG A 106 -7.51 -8.05 -29.71
C ARG A 106 -6.98 -7.09 -28.65
N ILE A 107 -5.67 -6.99 -28.54
CA ILE A 107 -4.95 -6.06 -27.65
C ILE A 107 -4.07 -5.15 -28.47
N LYS A 108 -3.91 -3.89 -28.05
CA LYS A 108 -3.06 -2.92 -28.74
C LYS A 108 -1.60 -3.06 -28.32
N GLY A 109 -0.67 -2.68 -29.19
CA GLY A 109 0.77 -2.67 -28.88
C GLY A 109 1.19 -1.74 -27.73
N ASP A 110 0.36 -0.75 -27.39
CA ASP A 110 0.53 0.18 -26.28
C ASP A 110 -0.26 -0.24 -25.01
N THR A 111 -0.75 -1.48 -24.96
CA THR A 111 -1.43 -2.01 -23.77
C THR A 111 -0.51 -1.86 -22.54
N PRO A 112 -0.98 -1.21 -21.45
CA PRO A 112 -0.17 -1.01 -20.25
C PRO A 112 0.40 -2.32 -19.75
N ASN A 113 1.68 -2.31 -19.35
CA ASN A 113 2.38 -3.45 -18.77
C ASN A 113 2.39 -4.72 -19.64
N LEU A 114 2.24 -4.63 -20.97
CA LEU A 114 2.29 -5.80 -21.86
C LEU A 114 3.63 -6.54 -21.75
N GLY A 115 4.77 -5.84 -21.79
CA GLY A 115 6.09 -6.44 -21.59
C GLY A 115 6.26 -7.10 -20.21
N ALA A 116 5.73 -6.46 -19.16
CA ALA A 116 5.73 -7.01 -17.81
C ALA A 116 4.83 -8.25 -17.65
N SER A 117 3.75 -8.33 -18.41
CA SER A 117 2.85 -9.49 -18.42
C SER A 117 3.55 -10.71 -19.00
N ILE A 118 4.26 -10.51 -20.12
CA ILE A 118 5.13 -11.54 -20.70
C ILE A 118 6.21 -11.93 -19.69
N ALA A 119 6.78 -10.95 -18.97
CA ALA A 119 7.79 -11.21 -17.94
C ALA A 119 7.29 -12.10 -16.81
N LYS A 120 6.07 -11.84 -16.31
CA LYS A 120 5.44 -12.66 -15.29
C LYS A 120 5.28 -14.12 -15.74
N TRP A 121 4.86 -14.36 -16.98
CA TRP A 121 4.72 -15.73 -17.49
C TRP A 121 6.06 -16.46 -17.61
N THR A 122 7.13 -15.76 -17.98
CA THR A 122 8.48 -16.34 -17.96
C THR A 122 8.92 -16.65 -16.52
N MET A 123 8.63 -15.78 -15.56
CA MET A 123 8.92 -16.05 -14.14
C MET A 123 8.19 -17.31 -13.65
N ASP A 124 6.92 -17.46 -14.01
CA ASP A 124 6.12 -18.63 -13.60
C ASP A 124 6.69 -19.94 -14.17
N ALA A 125 7.13 -19.92 -15.44
CA ALA A 125 7.80 -21.07 -16.05
C ALA A 125 9.13 -21.39 -15.36
N MET A 126 9.94 -20.38 -15.05
CA MET A 126 11.23 -20.53 -14.35
C MET A 126 11.08 -21.02 -12.91
N ALA A 127 9.99 -20.64 -12.24
CA ALA A 127 9.66 -21.09 -10.89
C ALA A 127 9.18 -22.55 -10.88
N ALA A 128 8.34 -22.94 -11.85
CA ALA A 128 7.90 -24.32 -12.02
C ALA A 128 9.07 -25.26 -12.29
N GLU A 129 10.00 -24.86 -13.16
CA GLU A 129 11.23 -25.59 -13.45
C GLU A 129 12.10 -25.77 -12.20
N MET A 130 12.29 -24.70 -11.42
CA MET A 130 13.08 -24.76 -10.19
C MET A 130 12.44 -25.67 -9.13
N GLN A 131 11.10 -25.66 -9.06
CA GLN A 131 10.36 -26.55 -8.18
C GLN A 131 10.57 -28.01 -8.57
N ALA A 132 10.54 -28.33 -9.88
CA ALA A 132 10.82 -29.68 -10.37
C ALA A 132 12.23 -30.16 -9.99
N ARG A 133 13.25 -29.26 -10.07
CA ARG A 133 14.61 -29.58 -9.60
C ARG A 133 14.64 -29.88 -8.11
N ARG A 134 13.97 -29.07 -7.28
CA ARG A 134 13.90 -29.26 -5.82
C ARG A 134 13.21 -30.56 -5.43
N GLU A 135 12.24 -30.99 -6.23
CA GLU A 135 11.49 -32.24 -6.02
C GLU A 135 12.20 -33.47 -6.61
N GLY A 136 13.29 -33.26 -7.37
CA GLY A 136 14.02 -34.33 -8.04
C GLY A 136 13.24 -34.94 -9.21
N THR A 137 12.27 -34.21 -9.77
CA THR A 137 11.41 -34.64 -10.88
C THR A 137 11.82 -34.02 -12.21
N PHE A 138 12.89 -33.23 -12.25
CA PHE A 138 13.42 -32.61 -13.45
C PHE A 138 14.22 -33.62 -14.30
N ASP A 139 13.76 -33.90 -15.52
CA ASP A 139 14.37 -34.83 -16.49
C ASP A 139 14.85 -34.16 -17.80
N ASP A 140 14.54 -32.89 -18.01
CA ASP A 140 14.84 -32.13 -19.25
C ASP A 140 16.29 -31.59 -19.34
N TYR A 141 17.27 -32.21 -18.66
CA TYR A 141 18.64 -31.66 -18.57
C TYR A 141 19.29 -31.43 -19.94
N GLU A 142 19.29 -32.45 -20.81
CA GLU A 142 19.93 -32.35 -22.14
C GLU A 142 19.18 -31.37 -23.06
N ASP A 143 17.86 -31.35 -22.99
CA ASP A 143 17.03 -30.46 -23.81
C ASP A 143 17.22 -28.99 -23.43
N VAL A 144 17.34 -28.69 -22.13
CA VAL A 144 17.66 -27.33 -21.66
C VAL A 144 19.04 -26.89 -22.14
N ASN A 145 20.06 -27.76 -22.09
CA ASN A 145 21.39 -27.44 -22.62
C ASN A 145 21.35 -27.12 -24.11
N LYS A 146 20.67 -27.96 -24.90
CA LYS A 146 20.48 -27.74 -26.34
C LYS A 146 19.76 -26.43 -26.63
N GLN A 147 18.74 -26.07 -25.84
CA GLN A 147 18.05 -24.79 -25.97
C GLN A 147 18.96 -23.61 -25.64
N ILE A 148 19.78 -23.69 -24.60
CA ILE A 148 20.75 -22.64 -24.23
C ILE A 148 21.74 -22.42 -25.38
N GLU A 149 22.36 -23.49 -25.87
CA GLU A 149 23.35 -23.46 -26.95
C GLU A 149 22.77 -22.89 -28.24
N THR A 150 21.52 -23.24 -28.55
CA THR A 150 20.84 -22.77 -29.76
C THR A 150 20.38 -21.32 -29.63
N ASN A 151 19.71 -20.96 -28.52
CA ASN A 151 18.97 -19.71 -28.43
C ASN A 151 19.82 -18.54 -27.94
N VAL A 152 20.76 -18.74 -27.02
CA VAL A 152 21.58 -17.64 -26.46
C VAL A 152 22.35 -16.88 -27.56
N PRO A 153 23.04 -17.54 -28.52
CA PRO A 153 23.73 -16.82 -29.59
C PRO A 153 22.77 -16.02 -30.49
N ILE A 154 21.59 -16.58 -30.80
CA ILE A 154 20.58 -15.94 -31.64
C ILE A 154 20.01 -14.70 -30.93
N ILE A 155 19.70 -14.81 -29.64
CA ILE A 155 19.21 -13.71 -28.81
C ILE A 155 20.27 -12.60 -28.71
N ASN A 156 21.53 -12.96 -28.43
CA ASN A 156 22.64 -12.01 -28.35
C ASN A 156 22.81 -11.24 -29.66
N LYS A 157 22.78 -11.93 -30.80
CA LYS A 157 22.86 -11.29 -32.12
C LYS A 157 21.67 -10.36 -32.37
N ALA A 158 20.46 -10.78 -32.03
CA ALA A 158 19.25 -9.97 -32.21
C ALA A 158 19.29 -8.69 -31.35
N LEU A 159 19.70 -8.79 -30.09
CA LEU A 159 19.84 -7.65 -29.18
C LEU A 159 20.97 -6.70 -29.61
N ALA A 160 22.13 -7.24 -30.02
CA ALA A 160 23.26 -6.43 -30.45
C ALA A 160 22.99 -5.65 -31.76
N THR A 161 22.23 -6.25 -32.68
CA THR A 161 21.94 -5.63 -33.99
C THR A 161 20.61 -4.87 -34.03
N GLY A 162 19.77 -5.01 -33.01
CA GLY A 162 18.39 -4.52 -33.00
C GLY A 162 17.46 -5.21 -34.01
N LYS A 163 17.94 -6.22 -34.75
CA LYS A 163 17.18 -6.95 -35.78
C LYS A 163 16.32 -8.05 -35.13
N VAL A 164 15.20 -7.63 -34.58
CA VAL A 164 14.31 -8.51 -33.79
C VAL A 164 13.09 -9.01 -34.55
N LYS A 165 12.86 -8.57 -35.79
CA LYS A 165 11.71 -8.96 -36.62
C LYS A 165 11.44 -10.48 -36.70
N PRO A 166 12.45 -11.37 -36.78
CA PRO A 166 12.20 -12.82 -36.81
C PRO A 166 11.50 -13.37 -35.56
N TRP A 167 11.56 -12.66 -34.44
CA TRP A 167 10.97 -13.08 -33.16
C TRP A 167 9.50 -12.68 -33.00
N ARG A 168 8.96 -11.89 -33.93
CA ARG A 168 7.56 -11.44 -33.91
C ARG A 168 6.58 -12.61 -33.84
N SER A 169 6.78 -13.62 -34.68
CA SER A 169 5.90 -14.80 -34.73
C SER A 169 5.88 -15.55 -33.41
N GLN A 170 6.99 -15.59 -32.67
CA GLN A 170 7.05 -16.25 -31.37
C GLN A 170 6.27 -15.49 -30.31
N ILE A 171 6.35 -14.15 -30.29
CA ILE A 171 5.56 -13.31 -29.37
C ILE A 171 4.07 -13.43 -29.69
N GLU A 172 3.71 -13.37 -30.97
CA GLU A 172 2.31 -13.54 -31.40
C GLU A 172 1.80 -14.94 -31.06
N LEU A 173 2.60 -16.00 -31.23
CA LEU A 173 2.24 -17.36 -30.85
C LEU A 173 2.04 -17.50 -29.34
N TRP A 174 2.90 -16.89 -28.52
CA TRP A 174 2.75 -16.87 -27.07
C TRP A 174 1.47 -16.14 -26.63
N LEU A 175 1.22 -14.96 -27.19
CA LEU A 175 0.00 -14.19 -26.92
C LEU A 175 -1.26 -14.94 -27.37
N ALA A 176 -1.22 -15.55 -28.56
CA ALA A 176 -2.30 -16.40 -29.07
C ALA A 176 -2.54 -17.59 -28.16
N GLY A 177 -1.46 -18.21 -27.66
CA GLY A 177 -1.51 -19.24 -26.63
C GLY A 177 -2.28 -18.80 -25.40
N LYS A 178 -2.24 -17.51 -25.03
CA LYS A 178 -2.97 -16.88 -23.91
C LYS A 178 -4.34 -16.30 -24.30
N GLY A 179 -4.78 -16.52 -25.55
CA GLY A 179 -6.07 -16.06 -26.07
C GLY A 179 -6.06 -14.62 -26.62
N TYR A 180 -4.89 -14.04 -26.84
CA TYR A 180 -4.72 -12.67 -27.31
C TYR A 180 -4.27 -12.58 -28.77
N TYR A 181 -4.70 -11.53 -29.45
CA TYR A 181 -4.20 -11.15 -30.76
C TYR A 181 -3.60 -9.75 -30.70
N LEU A 182 -2.34 -9.59 -31.09
CA LEU A 182 -1.62 -8.32 -31.01
C LEU A 182 -1.91 -7.45 -32.23
N ASP A 183 -2.53 -6.30 -31.98
CA ASP A 183 -2.73 -5.21 -32.94
C ASP A 183 -1.71 -4.09 -32.65
N ALA A 184 -0.57 -4.13 -33.32
CA ALA A 184 0.56 -3.26 -33.04
C ALA A 184 1.27 -2.81 -34.32
N THR A 185 1.80 -1.59 -34.28
CA THR A 185 2.72 -1.08 -35.31
C THR A 185 4.06 -1.82 -35.25
N GLU A 186 4.82 -1.82 -36.35
CA GLU A 186 6.17 -2.42 -36.39
C GLU A 186 7.09 -1.86 -35.29
N ALA A 187 7.00 -0.57 -34.98
CA ALA A 187 7.79 0.08 -33.94
C ALA A 187 7.42 -0.42 -32.51
N GLN A 188 6.13 -0.62 -32.25
CA GLN A 188 5.64 -1.18 -30.98
C GLN A 188 6.08 -2.63 -30.83
N VAL A 189 5.93 -3.44 -31.89
CA VAL A 189 6.40 -4.84 -31.90
C VAL A 189 7.91 -4.89 -31.68
N GLN A 190 8.68 -4.03 -32.33
CA GLN A 190 10.13 -3.96 -32.15
C GLN A 190 10.51 -3.67 -30.69
N THR A 191 9.86 -2.69 -30.07
CA THR A 191 10.10 -2.33 -28.66
C THR A 191 9.78 -3.49 -27.72
N LEU A 192 8.57 -4.05 -27.84
CA LEU A 192 8.12 -5.20 -27.04
C LEU A 192 9.05 -6.40 -27.20
N THR A 193 9.52 -6.65 -28.43
CA THR A 193 10.41 -7.77 -28.72
C THR A 193 11.78 -7.59 -28.08
N ILE A 194 12.33 -6.37 -28.08
CA ILE A 194 13.62 -6.09 -27.41
C ILE A 194 13.49 -6.31 -25.89
N GLU A 195 12.39 -5.86 -25.29
CA GLU A 195 12.12 -6.09 -23.85
C GLU A 195 12.02 -7.58 -23.53
N TYR A 196 11.24 -8.32 -24.32
CA TYR A 196 11.11 -9.76 -24.17
C TYR A 196 12.45 -10.49 -24.33
N LEU A 197 13.26 -10.14 -25.32
CA LEU A 197 14.54 -10.79 -25.56
C LEU A 197 15.56 -10.53 -24.45
N ARG A 198 15.54 -9.35 -23.82
CA ARG A 198 16.39 -9.07 -22.65
C ARG A 198 16.04 -9.96 -21.48
N LEU A 199 14.74 -10.13 -21.23
CA LEU A 199 14.23 -11.03 -20.21
C LEU A 199 14.60 -12.49 -20.52
N LEU A 200 14.36 -12.93 -21.75
CA LEU A 200 14.63 -14.30 -22.18
C LEU A 200 16.13 -14.63 -22.08
N LYS A 201 17.02 -13.68 -22.43
CA LYS A 201 18.46 -13.80 -22.19
C LYS A 201 18.77 -14.04 -20.72
N LYS A 202 18.21 -13.23 -19.82
CA LYS A 202 18.40 -13.38 -18.37
C LYS A 202 17.89 -14.74 -17.87
N ALA A 203 16.77 -15.22 -18.40
CA ALA A 203 16.23 -16.54 -18.05
C ALA A 203 17.21 -17.66 -18.47
N TYR A 204 17.74 -17.61 -19.69
CA TYR A 204 18.75 -18.57 -20.15
C TYR A 204 20.06 -18.51 -19.38
N GLU A 205 20.49 -17.32 -18.94
CA GLU A 205 21.67 -17.19 -18.07
C GLU A 205 21.46 -17.88 -16.72
N VAL A 206 20.28 -17.73 -16.12
CA VAL A 206 19.92 -18.45 -14.88
C VAL A 206 19.84 -19.96 -15.12
N LEU A 207 19.22 -20.40 -16.22
CA LEU A 207 19.19 -21.83 -16.58
C LEU A 207 20.60 -22.38 -16.76
N ALA A 208 21.50 -21.66 -17.43
CA ALA A 208 22.88 -22.11 -17.62
C ALA A 208 23.64 -22.27 -16.30
N LEU A 209 23.44 -21.37 -15.34
CA LEU A 209 24.00 -21.50 -13.98
C LEU A 209 23.41 -22.73 -13.26
N ARG A 210 22.09 -22.93 -13.34
CA ARG A 210 21.42 -24.10 -12.75
C ARG A 210 21.92 -25.43 -13.32
N GLN A 211 22.22 -25.47 -14.62
CA GLN A 211 22.80 -26.65 -15.27
C GLN A 211 24.22 -26.96 -14.78
N GLN A 212 24.95 -25.97 -14.29
CA GLN A 212 26.26 -26.14 -13.65
C GLN A 212 26.16 -26.55 -12.17
N GLY A 213 24.93 -26.68 -11.64
CA GLY A 213 24.66 -27.05 -10.25
C GLY A 213 24.44 -25.87 -9.30
N GLU A 214 24.39 -24.64 -9.81
CA GLU A 214 24.16 -23.44 -8.98
C GLU A 214 22.68 -23.25 -8.65
N ASP A 215 22.36 -22.97 -7.37
CA ASP A 215 20.99 -22.71 -6.90
C ASP A 215 20.65 -21.21 -7.02
N VAL A 216 20.29 -20.78 -8.23
CA VAL A 216 20.02 -19.37 -8.55
C VAL A 216 18.54 -19.12 -8.81
N GLU A 217 17.93 -18.19 -8.07
CA GLU A 217 16.55 -17.74 -8.26
C GLU A 217 16.42 -16.76 -9.46
N PHE A 218 15.29 -16.86 -10.18
CA PHE A 218 15.00 -15.95 -11.29
C PHE A 218 14.12 -14.79 -10.83
N GLU A 219 14.71 -13.62 -10.58
CA GLU A 219 13.99 -12.45 -10.09
C GLU A 219 13.94 -11.32 -11.11
N VAL A 220 12.74 -10.76 -11.30
CA VAL A 220 12.50 -9.58 -12.13
C VAL A 220 11.55 -8.65 -11.39
N ILE A 221 11.89 -7.37 -11.33
CA ILE A 221 11.04 -6.35 -10.73
C ILE A 221 9.92 -6.04 -11.74
N LEU A 222 8.69 -6.37 -11.38
CA LEU A 222 7.51 -6.06 -12.18
C LEU A 222 7.01 -4.64 -11.82
N PRO A 223 6.55 -3.85 -12.79
CA PRO A 223 5.95 -2.54 -12.54
C PRO A 223 4.64 -2.69 -11.75
N GLU A 224 4.31 -1.66 -10.96
CA GLU A 224 3.01 -1.56 -10.30
C GLU A 224 1.88 -1.40 -11.34
N GLY A 225 0.83 -2.20 -11.20
CA GLY A 225 -0.37 -2.10 -12.04
C GLY A 225 -0.90 -3.46 -12.53
N PRO A 226 -2.03 -3.48 -13.25
CA PRO A 226 -2.61 -4.71 -13.74
C PRO A 226 -1.71 -5.34 -14.83
N LEU A 227 -1.52 -6.65 -14.72
CA LEU A 227 -0.89 -7.48 -15.75
C LEU A 227 -1.97 -8.20 -16.55
N LEU A 228 -1.66 -8.56 -17.79
CA LEU A 228 -2.51 -9.42 -18.60
C LEU A 228 -2.51 -10.84 -18.04
N ARG A 229 -3.70 -11.44 -18.06
CA ARG A 229 -3.97 -12.83 -17.66
C ARG A 229 -4.51 -13.60 -18.85
N PRO A 230 -4.32 -14.91 -18.96
CA PRO A 230 -4.97 -15.68 -20.01
C PRO A 230 -6.48 -15.42 -20.08
N VAL A 231 -7.04 -15.32 -21.29
CA VAL A 231 -8.45 -14.92 -21.51
C VAL A 231 -9.47 -15.88 -20.89
N TRP A 232 -9.07 -17.14 -20.67
CA TRP A 232 -9.91 -18.16 -20.04
C TRP A 232 -9.87 -18.10 -18.52
N GLU A 233 -8.89 -17.44 -17.91
CA GLU A 233 -8.92 -17.21 -16.47
C GLU A 233 -10.08 -16.26 -16.15
N PRO A 234 -10.83 -16.51 -15.07
CA PRO A 234 -11.85 -15.60 -14.64
C PRO A 234 -11.21 -14.22 -14.47
N LYS A 235 -11.85 -13.20 -15.06
CA LYS A 235 -11.54 -11.81 -14.70
C LYS A 235 -11.86 -11.70 -13.22
N GLU A 236 -10.88 -11.86 -12.37
CA GLU A 236 -11.04 -11.41 -11.00
C GLU A 236 -11.43 -9.93 -11.10
N VAL A 237 -12.62 -9.62 -10.60
CA VAL A 237 -12.87 -8.31 -10.01
C VAL A 237 -11.65 -8.07 -9.13
N TYR A 238 -10.89 -7.01 -9.40
CA TYR A 238 -9.61 -6.75 -8.74
C TYR A 238 -9.72 -6.98 -7.21
N VAL A 239 -9.22 -8.11 -6.73
CA VAL A 239 -8.99 -8.40 -5.31
C VAL A 239 -7.49 -8.65 -5.22
N ALA A 240 -6.80 -7.74 -4.54
CA ALA A 240 -5.36 -7.81 -4.29
C ALA A 240 -4.99 -9.14 -3.57
N PRO A 241 -3.73 -9.62 -3.71
CA PRO A 241 -3.35 -11.00 -3.41
C PRO A 241 -3.58 -11.42 -1.95
N LEU A 242 -3.98 -12.69 -1.79
CA LEU A 242 -4.18 -13.37 -0.51
C LEU A 242 -2.91 -13.40 0.35
N SER A 243 -2.78 -12.40 1.21
CA SER A 243 -2.18 -12.55 2.54
C SER A 243 -3.30 -12.40 3.56
N SER A 244 -3.57 -13.48 4.31
CA SER A 244 -4.27 -13.49 5.60
C SER A 244 -5.68 -12.89 5.66
N GLN A 245 -6.70 -13.62 5.17
CA GLN A 245 -8.13 -13.28 5.23
C GLN A 245 -8.49 -11.93 4.55
N PRO A 246 -9.68 -11.77 3.95
CA PRO A 246 -10.08 -10.46 3.44
C PRO A 246 -10.26 -9.52 4.63
N ARG A 247 -9.20 -8.76 4.95
CA ARG A 247 -9.33 -7.58 5.79
C ARG A 247 -10.07 -6.57 4.92
N SER A 248 -11.38 -6.43 5.14
CA SER A 248 -12.16 -5.38 4.50
C SER A 248 -11.40 -4.06 4.66
N PRO A 249 -11.06 -3.35 3.56
CA PRO A 249 -10.26 -2.13 3.63
C PRO A 249 -10.84 -1.18 4.66
N LYS A 250 -10.04 -0.73 5.61
CA LYS A 250 -10.47 0.14 6.71
C LYS A 250 -10.33 1.61 6.34
N LEU A 251 -10.97 2.48 7.11
CA LEU A 251 -10.80 3.92 6.96
C LEU A 251 -9.33 4.36 7.07
N SER A 252 -8.51 3.68 7.89
CA SER A 252 -7.07 3.94 8.00
C SER A 252 -6.30 3.70 6.70
N ASP A 253 -6.76 2.77 5.87
CA ASP A 253 -6.02 2.33 4.67
C ASP A 253 -6.00 3.42 3.59
N VAL A 254 -6.88 4.42 3.69
CA VAL A 254 -6.89 5.61 2.82
C VAL A 254 -5.81 6.62 3.24
N ILE A 255 -5.27 6.56 4.46
CA ILE A 255 -4.30 7.55 4.98
C ILE A 255 -3.04 7.63 4.11
N PRO A 256 -2.32 6.53 3.78
CA PRO A 256 -1.10 6.61 2.98
C PRO A 256 -1.35 7.20 1.59
N LEU A 257 -2.49 6.83 1.00
CA LEU A 257 -2.92 7.31 -0.31
C LEU A 257 -3.23 8.81 -0.29
N TYR A 258 -3.96 9.25 0.73
CA TYR A 258 -4.30 10.65 0.89
C TYR A 258 -3.08 11.49 1.25
N GLU A 259 -2.15 10.96 2.04
CA GLU A 259 -0.87 11.61 2.33
C GLU A 259 -0.01 11.78 1.07
N LYS A 260 0.04 10.77 0.19
CA LYS A 260 0.69 10.86 -1.13
C LYS A 260 0.05 11.95 -1.97
N HIS A 261 -1.29 12.03 -2.02
CA HIS A 261 -2.00 13.10 -2.74
C HIS A 261 -1.68 14.50 -2.18
N LEU A 262 -1.60 14.64 -0.86
CA LEU A 262 -1.30 15.91 -0.20
C LEU A 262 0.20 16.28 -0.20
N SER A 263 1.08 15.47 -0.79
CA SER A 263 2.53 15.71 -0.79
C SER A 263 2.92 17.03 -1.48
N ILE A 264 2.15 17.43 -2.50
CA ILE A 264 2.32 18.70 -3.23
C ILE A 264 1.81 19.93 -2.46
N VAL A 265 1.06 19.70 -1.38
CA VAL A 265 0.42 20.76 -0.60
C VAL A 265 1.34 21.21 0.53
N GLN A 266 1.30 22.50 0.88
CA GLN A 266 2.05 23.05 2.01
C GLN A 266 1.81 22.23 3.30
N ARG A 267 2.90 21.95 4.04
CA ARG A 267 2.91 21.13 5.26
C ARG A 267 1.75 21.42 6.23
N LYS A 268 1.47 22.70 6.52
CA LYS A 268 0.42 23.09 7.48
C LYS A 268 -0.96 22.64 7.02
N THR A 269 -1.28 22.84 5.74
CA THR A 269 -2.56 22.42 5.16
C THR A 269 -2.66 20.90 5.12
N ARG A 270 -1.57 20.20 4.75
CA ARG A 270 -1.49 18.74 4.78
C ARG A 270 -1.79 18.17 6.17
N THR A 271 -1.15 18.69 7.21
CA THR A 271 -1.35 18.21 8.60
C THR A 271 -2.78 18.42 9.09
N THR A 272 -3.40 19.57 8.76
CA THR A 272 -4.79 19.86 9.15
C THR A 272 -5.77 18.92 8.48
N ARG A 273 -5.61 18.71 7.17
CA ARG A 273 -6.48 17.85 6.37
C ARG A 273 -6.39 16.37 6.79
N LEU A 274 -5.17 15.86 6.99
CA LEU A 274 -4.97 14.52 7.54
C LEU A 274 -5.57 14.37 8.95
N SER A 275 -5.46 15.41 9.79
CA SER A 275 -6.06 15.40 11.12
C SER A 275 -7.58 15.26 11.08
N TRP A 276 -8.27 15.87 10.10
CA TRP A 276 -9.72 15.69 9.96
C TRP A 276 -10.09 14.25 9.60
N TRP A 277 -9.36 13.63 8.67
CA TRP A 277 -9.60 12.23 8.30
C TRP A 277 -9.30 11.28 9.46
N ARG A 278 -8.17 11.45 10.15
CA ARG A 278 -7.83 10.63 11.33
C ARG A 278 -8.89 10.69 12.42
N ARG A 279 -9.48 11.86 12.68
CA ARG A 279 -10.60 11.99 13.63
C ARG A 279 -11.84 11.20 13.21
N LEU A 280 -12.10 11.07 11.91
CA LEU A 280 -13.19 10.21 11.42
C LEU A 280 -12.85 8.73 11.62
N VAL A 281 -11.61 8.34 11.31
CA VAL A 281 -11.10 6.97 11.56
C VAL A 281 -11.29 6.62 13.04
N ASP A 282 -10.83 7.49 13.95
CA ASP A 282 -10.94 7.28 15.40
C ASP A 282 -12.40 7.23 15.85
N PHE A 283 -13.26 8.10 15.33
CA PHE A 283 -14.69 8.11 15.67
C PHE A 283 -15.42 6.85 15.22
N CYS A 284 -15.05 6.32 14.07
CA CYS A 284 -15.64 5.12 13.49
C CYS A 284 -14.93 3.83 13.94
N ASP A 285 -14.03 3.89 14.94
CA ASP A 285 -13.22 2.77 15.43
C ASP A 285 -12.50 2.01 14.31
N ASP A 286 -11.99 2.77 13.33
CA ASP A 286 -11.30 2.25 12.15
C ASP A 286 -12.08 1.12 11.45
N LYS A 287 -13.40 1.28 11.35
CA LYS A 287 -14.27 0.30 10.69
C LYS A 287 -13.97 0.15 9.19
N PRO A 288 -14.37 -0.97 8.58
CA PRO A 288 -14.32 -1.15 7.13
C PRO A 288 -14.97 0.00 6.39
N ILE A 289 -14.29 0.53 5.37
CA ILE A 289 -14.73 1.71 4.63
C ILE A 289 -16.07 1.48 3.92
N GLN A 290 -16.35 0.24 3.49
CA GLN A 290 -17.61 -0.14 2.86
C GLN A 290 -18.79 -0.19 3.86
N GLU A 291 -18.50 -0.34 5.15
CA GLU A 291 -19.50 -0.30 6.23
C GLU A 291 -19.75 1.13 6.73
N VAL A 292 -19.04 2.13 6.18
CA VAL A 292 -19.25 3.54 6.51
C VAL A 292 -20.47 4.06 5.76
N THR A 293 -21.50 4.37 6.53
CA THR A 293 -22.76 4.87 6.02
C THR A 293 -22.87 6.38 6.20
N LYS A 294 -23.82 6.99 5.48
CA LYS A 294 -24.17 8.40 5.67
C LYS A 294 -24.60 8.75 7.11
N THR A 295 -25.13 7.79 7.85
CA THR A 295 -25.53 7.99 9.26
C THR A 295 -24.32 8.11 10.18
N ASP A 296 -23.23 7.38 9.90
CA ASP A 296 -21.98 7.54 10.64
C ASP A 296 -21.36 8.92 10.41
N ILE A 297 -21.35 9.38 9.14
CA ILE A 297 -20.85 10.70 8.79
C ILE A 297 -21.69 11.79 9.46
N TYR A 298 -23.02 11.64 9.50
CA TYR A 298 -23.91 12.56 10.22
C TYR A 298 -23.61 12.57 11.72
N ALA A 299 -23.52 11.40 12.35
CA ALA A 299 -23.26 11.24 13.78
C ALA A 299 -21.87 11.80 14.16
N PHE A 300 -20.87 11.65 13.31
CA PHE A 300 -19.56 12.27 13.48
C PHE A 300 -19.72 13.79 13.56
N PHE A 301 -20.33 14.42 12.55
CA PHE A 301 -20.52 15.86 12.53
C PHE A 301 -21.37 16.38 13.69
N GLU A 302 -22.39 15.62 14.10
CA GLU A 302 -23.23 15.95 15.25
C GLU A 302 -22.43 15.89 16.56
N THR A 303 -21.59 14.88 16.72
CA THR A 303 -20.71 14.74 17.90
C THR A 303 -19.71 15.88 17.97
N ARG A 304 -19.09 16.28 16.86
CA ARG A 304 -18.19 17.46 16.83
C ARG A 304 -18.95 18.76 17.09
N LEU A 305 -20.23 18.82 16.75
CA LEU A 305 -21.10 19.93 17.13
C LEU A 305 -21.59 19.86 18.58
N LYS A 306 -21.60 18.71 19.26
CA LYS A 306 -22.02 18.63 20.67
C LYS A 306 -20.84 18.58 21.64
N ALA A 307 -19.62 18.42 21.12
CA ALA A 307 -18.39 18.42 21.90
C ALA A 307 -18.21 19.73 22.68
N SER A 308 -17.58 19.61 23.84
CA SER A 308 -17.20 20.74 24.70
C SER A 308 -15.71 21.05 24.57
N GLY A 309 -15.29 22.26 24.96
CA GLY A 309 -13.89 22.66 24.94
C GLY A 309 -13.35 22.90 23.52
N ASP A 310 -12.07 22.58 23.30
CA ASP A 310 -11.34 22.87 22.04
C ASP A 310 -11.68 21.92 20.89
N ASP A 311 -12.44 20.84 21.16
CA ASP A 311 -12.90 19.91 20.12
C ASP A 311 -14.22 20.33 19.46
N ASN A 312 -14.83 21.44 19.91
CA ASN A 312 -16.07 21.93 19.35
C ASN A 312 -15.86 22.54 17.95
N TRP A 313 -16.61 22.04 16.96
CA TRP A 313 -16.57 22.60 15.62
C TRP A 313 -17.70 23.61 15.41
N THR A 314 -17.43 24.60 14.57
CA THR A 314 -18.46 25.49 14.02
C THR A 314 -19.13 24.81 12.83
N MET A 315 -20.33 25.25 12.46
CA MET A 315 -21.01 24.76 11.26
C MET A 315 -20.21 25.01 9.97
N ASP A 316 -19.46 26.12 9.91
CA ASP A 316 -18.53 26.41 8.80
C ASP A 316 -17.38 25.40 8.74
N THR A 317 -16.82 25.01 9.89
CA THR A 317 -15.79 23.97 9.97
C THR A 317 -16.34 22.63 9.48
N ASN A 318 -17.52 22.22 9.94
CA ASN A 318 -18.19 21.01 9.45
C ASN A 318 -18.39 21.02 7.93
N SER A 319 -18.77 22.16 7.36
CA SER A 319 -18.97 22.31 5.90
C SER A 319 -17.67 22.20 5.10
N LYS A 320 -16.55 22.70 5.66
CA LYS A 320 -15.21 22.53 5.07
C LYS A 320 -14.76 21.07 5.15
N VAL A 321 -14.93 20.43 6.30
CA VAL A 321 -14.54 19.03 6.50
C VAL A 321 -15.40 18.08 5.65
N LYS A 322 -16.70 18.34 5.49
CA LYS A 322 -17.57 17.57 4.60
C LYS A 322 -17.05 17.57 3.15
N ARG A 323 -16.67 18.74 2.63
CA ARG A 323 -16.09 18.84 1.27
C ARG A 323 -14.81 18.02 1.15
N GLU A 324 -13.97 18.06 2.18
CA GLU A 324 -12.76 17.25 2.20
C GLU A 324 -13.09 15.75 2.27
N PHE A 325 -14.07 15.32 3.07
CA PHE A 325 -14.49 13.92 3.12
C PHE A 325 -15.07 13.44 1.80
N ILE A 326 -15.89 14.24 1.12
CA ILE A 326 -16.37 13.93 -0.23
C ILE A 326 -15.17 13.66 -1.14
N PHE A 327 -14.17 14.54 -1.11
CA PHE A 327 -12.94 14.36 -1.89
C PHE A 327 -12.18 13.08 -1.52
N VAL A 328 -11.95 12.82 -0.24
CA VAL A 328 -11.19 11.65 0.22
C VAL A 328 -11.90 10.33 -0.13
N PHE A 329 -13.23 10.25 0.01
CA PHE A 329 -13.98 9.07 -0.42
C PHE A 329 -13.98 8.89 -1.93
N SER A 330 -14.09 9.97 -2.73
CA SER A 330 -13.95 9.90 -4.19
C SER A 330 -12.53 9.49 -4.61
N LEU A 331 -11.52 9.91 -3.85
CA LEU A 331 -10.14 9.49 -4.07
C LEU A 331 -9.97 8.00 -3.74
N ALA A 332 -10.58 7.50 -2.67
CA ALA A 332 -10.60 6.07 -2.35
C ALA A 332 -11.33 5.24 -3.42
N ASP A 333 -12.43 5.76 -3.96
CA ASP A 333 -13.20 5.15 -5.05
C ASP A 333 -12.38 5.05 -6.35
N ALA A 334 -11.70 6.13 -6.75
CA ALA A 334 -10.80 6.12 -7.91
C ALA A 334 -9.67 5.08 -7.83
N HIS A 335 -9.35 4.60 -6.62
CA HIS A 335 -8.35 3.57 -6.35
C HIS A 335 -8.95 2.21 -5.98
N GLY A 336 -10.27 2.02 -6.13
CA GLY A 336 -10.95 0.75 -5.90
C GLY A 336 -11.03 0.33 -4.43
N ILE A 337 -10.82 1.25 -3.48
CA ILE A 337 -10.87 0.97 -2.04
C ILE A 337 -12.32 0.96 -1.54
N THR A 338 -13.17 1.85 -2.06
CA THR A 338 -14.61 1.91 -1.79
C THR A 338 -15.35 2.01 -3.12
N ASN A 339 -16.64 1.71 -3.13
CA ASN A 339 -17.56 1.91 -4.25
C ASN A 339 -18.61 2.99 -3.95
N GLU A 340 -18.69 3.45 -2.70
CA GLU A 340 -19.66 4.44 -2.25
C GLU A 340 -18.98 5.61 -1.56
N ASN A 341 -19.60 6.79 -1.71
CA ASN A 341 -19.20 8.02 -1.04
C ASN A 341 -20.29 8.47 -0.05
N PRO A 342 -20.24 8.01 1.21
CA PRO A 342 -21.26 8.33 2.22
C PRO A 342 -21.32 9.82 2.55
N ALA A 343 -20.21 10.55 2.40
CA ALA A 343 -20.16 11.99 2.62
C ALA A 343 -20.90 12.78 1.52
N SER A 344 -20.87 12.29 0.28
CA SER A 344 -21.63 12.85 -0.85
C SER A 344 -23.12 12.54 -0.74
N ALA A 345 -23.47 11.33 -0.28
CA ALA A 345 -24.86 10.92 -0.05
C ALA A 345 -25.57 11.71 1.07
N LEU A 346 -24.81 12.42 1.91
CA LEU A 346 -25.32 13.23 3.00
C LEU A 346 -25.98 14.52 2.48
N ARG A 347 -27.30 14.53 2.31
CA ARG A 347 -28.03 15.70 1.78
C ARG A 347 -28.18 16.85 2.78
N ALA A 348 -28.29 16.54 4.07
CA ALA A 348 -28.44 17.53 5.14
C ALA A 348 -27.35 17.36 6.21
N MET A 349 -26.85 18.47 6.73
CA MET A 349 -25.85 18.50 7.81
C MET A 349 -26.54 18.75 9.15
N PRO A 350 -26.03 18.18 10.26
CA PRO A 350 -26.53 18.53 11.59
C PRO A 350 -26.37 20.04 11.83
N GLN A 351 -27.33 20.61 12.55
CA GLN A 351 -27.42 22.04 12.84
C GLN A 351 -27.42 22.25 14.36
N ILE A 352 -26.98 23.43 14.80
CA ILE A 352 -27.13 23.90 16.17
C ILE A 352 -27.90 25.22 16.17
N SER A 353 -28.36 25.67 17.34
CA SER A 353 -29.02 26.96 17.46
C SER A 353 -28.09 28.09 17.00
N ALA A 354 -28.67 29.18 16.48
CA ALA A 354 -27.90 30.36 16.07
C ALA A 354 -27.12 30.97 17.26
N GLU A 355 -27.65 30.84 18.48
CA GLU A 355 -27.00 31.32 19.70
C GLU A 355 -25.75 30.51 20.03
N ASP A 356 -25.81 29.18 19.91
CA ASP A 356 -24.66 28.31 20.19
C ASP A 356 -23.57 28.45 19.13
N GLU A 357 -23.95 28.62 17.87
CA GLU A 357 -23.01 28.93 16.79
C GLU A 357 -22.32 30.28 17.03
N LYS A 358 -23.06 31.31 17.49
CA LYS A 358 -22.48 32.62 17.84
C LYS A 358 -21.46 32.52 18.96
N LYS A 359 -21.74 31.73 20.01
CA LYS A 359 -20.78 31.47 21.12
C LYS A 359 -19.48 30.83 20.63
N ARG A 360 -19.55 29.97 19.60
CA ARG A 360 -18.39 29.25 19.05
C ARG A 360 -17.52 30.05 18.10
N ARG A 361 -18.09 30.99 17.37
CA ARG A 361 -17.35 31.80 16.37
C ARG A 361 -16.21 32.62 16.98
N LYS A 362 -16.20 32.83 18.31
CA LYS A 362 -15.16 33.56 19.06
C LYS A 362 -14.64 34.77 18.25
N PRO A 363 -15.53 35.72 17.90
CA PRO A 363 -15.15 36.84 17.05
C PRO A 363 -13.99 37.62 17.69
N ARG A 364 -13.02 37.98 16.85
CA ARG A 364 -11.89 38.82 17.28
C ARG A 364 -12.33 40.27 17.24
N TYR A 365 -12.42 40.89 18.41
CA TYR A 365 -12.70 42.31 18.53
C TYR A 365 -11.41 43.12 18.40
N PRO A 366 -11.47 44.33 17.83
CA PRO A 366 -10.33 45.24 17.81
C PRO A 366 -9.91 45.62 19.24
N PHE A 367 -8.61 45.88 19.42
CA PHE A 367 -8.11 46.44 20.68
C PHE A 367 -8.53 47.90 20.79
N THR A 368 -8.94 48.31 21.99
CA THR A 368 -9.14 49.72 22.33
C THR A 368 -7.81 50.35 22.73
N ASP A 369 -7.71 51.68 22.65
CA ASP A 369 -6.48 52.41 23.01
C ASP A 369 -6.03 52.10 24.44
N GLU A 370 -6.96 51.99 25.40
CA GLU A 370 -6.66 51.59 26.78
C GLU A 370 -6.01 50.20 26.86
N LYS A 371 -6.52 49.23 26.09
CA LYS A 371 -5.96 47.86 26.04
C LYS A 371 -4.58 47.87 25.37
N LEU A 372 -4.40 48.67 24.32
CA LEU A 372 -3.11 48.82 23.66
C LEU A 372 -2.08 49.43 24.62
N ASN A 373 -2.43 50.51 25.31
CA ASN A 373 -1.57 51.15 26.32
C ASN A 373 -1.20 50.16 27.43
N THR A 374 -2.15 49.35 27.89
CA THR A 374 -1.88 48.30 28.90
C THR A 374 -0.91 47.23 28.37
N ILE A 375 -1.07 46.79 27.12
CA ILE A 375 -0.17 45.81 26.49
C ILE A 375 1.24 46.40 26.33
N PHE A 376 1.36 47.61 25.80
CA PHE A 376 2.65 48.27 25.56
C PHE A 376 3.35 48.74 26.85
N ALA A 377 2.62 48.92 27.95
CA ALA A 377 3.18 49.16 29.27
C ALA A 377 3.58 47.87 30.03
N SER A 378 3.35 46.68 29.46
CA SER A 378 3.68 45.42 30.12
C SER A 378 5.18 45.13 30.11
N GLU A 379 5.62 44.24 31.01
CA GLU A 379 7.00 43.74 31.08
C GLU A 379 7.48 43.10 29.76
N TRP A 380 6.58 42.79 28.82
CA TRP A 380 6.96 42.35 27.47
C TRP A 380 7.73 43.41 26.67
N TYR A 381 7.65 44.69 27.01
CA TYR A 381 8.38 45.76 26.33
C TYR A 381 9.50 46.36 27.18
N ASP A 382 9.66 45.86 28.40
CA ASP A 382 10.75 46.25 29.30
C ASP A 382 12.06 45.54 28.89
N PRO A 383 13.13 46.29 28.55
CA PRO A 383 14.45 45.72 28.24
C PRO A 383 15.08 45.01 29.44
N ASP A 384 14.76 45.44 30.67
CA ASP A 384 15.40 45.00 31.91
C ASP A 384 14.62 43.87 32.62
N SER A 385 13.52 43.40 32.03
CA SER A 385 12.69 42.35 32.62
C SER A 385 13.44 41.01 32.76
N GLU A 386 13.58 40.54 34.00
CA GLU A 386 14.17 39.24 34.32
C GLU A 386 13.22 38.05 34.07
N LYS A 387 11.92 38.30 33.94
CA LYS A 387 10.90 37.23 33.82
C LYS A 387 10.88 36.58 32.43
N MET A 388 11.44 37.23 31.43
CA MET A 388 11.52 36.71 30.06
C MET A 388 12.55 35.59 29.93
N ARG A 389 12.19 34.53 29.20
CA ARG A 389 13.05 33.37 28.92
C ARG A 389 13.15 33.09 27.41
N GLY A 390 14.24 32.43 27.00
CA GLY A 390 14.43 31.99 25.61
C GLY A 390 14.90 33.09 24.65
N ARG A 391 14.88 32.81 23.34
CA ARG A 391 15.48 33.67 22.30
C ARG A 391 14.82 35.05 22.19
N MET A 392 13.53 35.17 22.50
CA MET A 392 12.84 36.46 22.46
C MET A 392 13.27 37.42 23.57
N LYS A 393 13.89 36.94 24.67
CA LYS A 393 14.43 37.84 25.71
C LYS A 393 15.34 38.92 25.10
N TRP A 394 16.18 38.51 24.16
CA TRP A 394 17.27 39.32 23.61
C TRP A 394 16.90 40.11 22.36
N ASP A 395 15.72 39.86 21.77
CA ASP A 395 15.29 40.52 20.53
C ASP A 395 14.21 41.58 20.82
N LEU A 396 14.63 42.65 21.49
CA LEU A 396 13.75 43.77 21.85
C LEU A 396 13.21 44.47 20.61
N ALA A 397 14.02 44.56 19.54
CA ALA A 397 13.61 45.17 18.28
C ALA A 397 12.41 44.43 17.67
N ALA A 398 12.47 43.10 17.56
CA ALA A 398 11.34 42.32 17.06
C ALA A 398 10.13 42.40 18.01
N ARG A 399 10.35 42.36 19.33
CA ARG A 399 9.28 42.49 20.34
C ARG A 399 8.52 43.80 20.21
N TYR A 400 9.23 44.90 19.98
CA TYR A 400 8.65 46.24 19.89
C TYR A 400 8.06 46.54 18.51
N TRP A 401 8.81 46.32 17.44
CA TRP A 401 8.44 46.79 16.11
C TRP A 401 7.42 45.91 15.40
N ILE A 402 7.46 44.59 15.57
CA ILE A 402 6.53 43.70 14.86
C ILE A 402 5.07 43.98 15.24
N PRO A 403 4.69 44.10 16.52
CA PRO A 403 3.32 44.45 16.90
C PRO A 403 2.86 45.79 16.32
N LEU A 404 3.72 46.81 16.32
CA LEU A 404 3.40 48.13 15.77
C LEU A 404 3.20 48.10 14.26
N ILE A 405 4.08 47.41 13.53
CA ILE A 405 3.95 47.22 12.08
C ILE A 405 2.63 46.48 11.77
N CYS A 406 2.33 45.41 12.49
CA CYS A 406 1.06 44.69 12.35
C CYS A 406 -0.16 45.58 12.66
N LEU A 407 -0.07 46.43 13.69
CA LEU A 407 -1.15 47.33 14.10
C LEU A 407 -1.45 48.39 13.04
N HIS A 408 -0.42 49.03 12.47
CA HIS A 408 -0.60 50.13 11.53
C HIS A 408 -0.81 49.69 10.07
N HIS A 409 -0.24 48.57 9.65
CA HIS A 409 -0.29 48.12 8.25
C HIS A 409 -1.19 46.90 8.03
N GLY A 410 -1.74 46.30 9.09
CA GLY A 410 -2.61 45.13 8.99
C GLY A 410 -1.89 43.86 8.50
N LEU A 411 -0.55 43.87 8.51
CA LEU A 411 0.25 42.70 8.11
C LEU A 411 0.02 41.54 9.07
N ARG A 412 -0.03 40.31 8.53
CA ARG A 412 0.02 39.12 9.37
C ARG A 412 1.39 39.05 10.03
N VAL A 413 1.44 38.51 11.25
CA VAL A 413 2.70 38.38 12.02
C VAL A 413 3.84 37.77 11.18
N ARG A 414 3.55 36.75 10.36
CA ARG A 414 4.56 36.13 9.49
C ARG A 414 5.06 37.06 8.38
N GLU A 415 4.18 37.87 7.81
CA GLU A 415 4.54 38.86 6.79
C GLU A 415 5.45 39.93 7.41
N ALA A 416 5.11 40.44 8.59
CA ALA A 416 5.93 41.40 9.33
C ALA A 416 7.32 40.85 9.71
N THR A 417 7.42 39.56 10.09
CA THR A 417 8.72 38.93 10.42
C THR A 417 9.63 38.69 9.20
N GLN A 418 9.11 38.80 7.98
CA GLN A 418 9.85 38.50 6.74
C GLN A 418 10.31 39.78 6.02
N ILE A 419 10.03 40.95 6.57
CA ILE A 419 10.43 42.22 6.00
C ILE A 419 11.96 42.33 6.05
N GLY A 420 12.57 42.54 4.89
CA GLY A 420 14.00 42.79 4.74
C GLY A 420 14.28 44.25 4.37
N ILE A 421 15.56 44.64 4.41
CA ILE A 421 15.99 46.00 4.05
C ILE A 421 15.55 46.37 2.62
N LEU A 422 15.59 45.42 1.69
CA LEU A 422 15.19 45.61 0.29
C LEU A 422 13.66 45.75 0.09
N THR A 423 12.86 45.50 1.13
CA THR A 423 11.40 45.66 1.07
C THR A 423 10.98 47.12 1.22
N PHE A 424 11.85 47.98 1.76
CA PHE A 424 11.54 49.40 1.97
C PHE A 424 12.04 50.26 0.82
N LEU A 425 11.13 51.01 0.22
CA LEU A 425 11.45 52.20 -0.58
C LEU A 425 11.13 53.43 0.27
N PHE A 426 12.16 54.06 0.79
CA PHE A 426 12.00 55.33 1.51
C PHE A 426 11.76 56.43 0.48
N VAL A 427 10.50 56.80 0.29
CA VAL A 427 10.14 57.98 -0.48
C VAL A 427 10.43 59.18 0.41
N GLN A 428 11.47 59.96 0.09
CA GLN A 428 11.64 61.27 0.69
C GLN A 428 10.42 62.12 0.30
N GLN A 429 9.51 62.34 1.25
CA GLN A 429 8.54 63.40 1.11
C GLN A 429 9.34 64.71 1.08
N GLN A 430 9.44 65.33 -0.09
CA GLN A 430 9.82 66.73 -0.17
C GLN A 430 8.77 67.51 0.62
N THR A 431 9.13 67.93 1.82
CA THR A 431 8.38 68.93 2.59
C THR A 431 8.18 70.14 1.69
N ARG A 432 6.90 70.47 1.43
CA ARG A 432 6.50 71.76 0.86
C ARG A 432 6.69 72.87 1.87
#